data_AF-A0AAU2MKA0-F1
#
_entry.id   AF-A0AAU2MKA0-F1
#
_cell.length_a   1.000
_cell.length_b   1.000
_cell.length_c   1.000
_cell.angle_alpha   90.00
_cell.angle_beta   90.00
_cell.angle_gamma   90.00
#
_symmetry.space_group_name_H-M   'P 1'
#
loop_
_entity.id
_entity.type
_entity.pdbx_description
1 polymer ?
#
loop_
_entity_poly.entity_id
_entity_poly.type
_entity_poly.pdbx_seq_one_letter_code
_entity_poly.pdbx_strand_id
1 'polypeptide(L)'
;MSLLYAPAPADFNSPAVSCDCLAHVYGNAADHLDRVRWYPSDMTDAEWTSVRPLLPVPAWLQGRGGQPEGYCHRQMLDQCHEV
;
A
#
# COMPACT_ATOMS: atom_id res chain seq x y z
N MET A 1 18.05 43.49 1.26
CA MET A 1 17.07 42.85 0.36
C MET A 1 17.15 41.35 0.59
N SER A 2 16.32 40.84 1.49
CA SER A 2 16.30 39.40 1.84
C SER A 2 15.56 38.64 0.75
N LEU A 3 16.28 37.83 -0.02
CA LEU A 3 15.67 36.90 -0.97
C LEU A 3 15.21 35.66 -0.20
N LEU A 4 13.92 35.61 0.11
CA LEU A 4 13.26 34.41 0.59
C LEU A 4 13.20 33.42 -0.57
N TYR A 5 14.04 32.39 -0.54
CA TYR A 5 13.91 31.28 -1.48
C TYR A 5 12.74 30.42 -1.03
N ALA A 6 11.59 30.55 -1.69
CA ALA A 6 10.49 29.62 -1.56
C ALA A 6 10.86 28.35 -2.37
N PRO A 7 10.93 27.16 -1.76
CA PRO A 7 11.06 25.93 -2.55
C PRO A 7 9.81 25.82 -3.44
N ALA A 8 10.02 25.67 -4.74
CA ALA A 8 8.94 25.32 -5.65
C ALA A 8 8.30 24.01 -5.14
N PRO A 9 6.96 23.88 -5.14
CA PRO A 9 6.33 22.62 -4.82
C PRO A 9 6.86 21.57 -5.79
N ALA A 10 7.59 20.59 -5.26
CA ALA A 10 7.93 19.42 -6.04
C ALA A 10 6.64 18.61 -6.18
N ASP A 11 6.10 18.55 -7.39
CA ASP A 11 5.01 17.63 -7.70
C ASP A 11 5.55 16.22 -7.46
N PHE A 12 5.09 15.59 -6.37
CA PHE A 12 5.33 14.17 -6.14
C PHE A 12 4.54 13.41 -7.20
N ASN A 13 5.20 13.06 -8.30
CA ASN A 13 4.66 12.18 -9.36
C ASN A 13 4.47 10.72 -8.87
N SER A 14 4.67 10.46 -7.58
CA SER A 14 4.24 9.21 -6.99
C SER A 14 2.73 9.11 -7.18
N PRO A 15 2.21 8.04 -7.81
CA PRO A 15 0.77 7.83 -7.86
C PRO A 15 0.26 7.99 -6.42
N ALA A 16 -0.82 8.76 -6.24
CA ALA A 16 -1.47 8.86 -4.94
C ALA A 16 -1.63 7.43 -4.43
N VAL A 17 -1.00 7.13 -3.30
CA VAL A 17 -1.03 5.78 -2.76
C VAL A 17 -2.50 5.49 -2.48
N SER A 18 -3.15 4.71 -3.34
CA SER A 18 -4.59 4.45 -3.19
C SER A 18 -4.86 3.60 -1.94
N CYS A 19 -3.79 2.99 -1.41
CA CYS A 19 -3.82 2.06 -0.30
C CYS A 19 -2.70 2.35 0.72
N ASP A 20 -3.04 2.90 1.88
CA ASP A 20 -2.14 3.16 3.03
C ASP A 20 -1.65 1.87 3.74
N CYS A 21 -1.31 0.81 3.02
CA CYS A 21 -0.75 -0.41 3.59
C CYS A 21 0.76 -0.29 3.81
N LEU A 22 1.31 -1.13 4.68
CA LEU A 22 2.74 -1.13 5.00
C LEU A 22 3.60 -1.35 3.74
N ALA A 23 3.19 -2.23 2.83
CA ALA A 23 3.94 -2.48 1.58
C ALA A 23 4.07 -1.22 0.70
N HIS A 24 3.04 -0.38 0.60
CA HIS A 24 3.13 0.88 -0.15
C HIS A 24 3.80 2.00 0.64
N VAL A 25 3.53 2.12 1.95
CA VAL A 25 4.15 3.13 2.82
C VAL A 25 5.68 2.98 2.85
N TYR A 26 6.17 1.75 2.83
CA TYR A 26 7.61 1.45 2.77
C TYR A 26 8.15 1.30 1.33
N GLY A 27 7.31 1.48 0.30
CA GLY A 27 7.70 1.40 -1.12
C GLY A 27 8.07 -0.01 -1.62
N ASN A 28 7.76 -1.06 -0.85
CA ASN A 28 8.06 -2.45 -1.19
C ASN A 28 7.22 -2.97 -2.37
N ALA A 29 6.02 -2.41 -2.59
CA ALA A 29 5.09 -2.80 -3.65
C ALA A 29 5.07 -1.81 -4.83
N ALA A 30 6.11 -0.98 -4.98
CA ALA A 30 6.12 0.08 -6.01
C ALA A 30 6.12 -0.46 -7.45
N ASP A 31 6.51 -1.71 -7.66
CA ASP A 31 6.49 -2.44 -8.93
C ASP A 31 5.14 -3.13 -9.22
N HIS A 32 4.25 -3.20 -8.23
CA HIS A 32 2.95 -3.84 -8.32
C HIS A 32 1.83 -2.80 -8.27
N LEU A 33 1.21 -2.54 -9.42
CA LEU A 33 0.05 -1.65 -9.51
C LEU A 33 -1.10 -2.17 -8.65
N ASP A 34 -1.87 -1.24 -8.07
CA ASP A 34 -3.11 -1.56 -7.38
C ASP A 34 -4.05 -2.35 -8.30
N ARG A 35 -4.52 -3.50 -7.81
CA ARG A 35 -5.47 -4.33 -8.54
C ARG A 35 -6.81 -3.60 -8.64
N VAL A 36 -7.25 -3.37 -9.87
CA VAL A 36 -8.60 -2.88 -10.14
C VAL A 36 -9.59 -4.01 -9.81
N ARG A 37 -10.65 -3.65 -9.08
CA ARG A 37 -11.75 -4.57 -8.74
C ARG A 37 -12.31 -5.22 -10.01
N TRP A 38 -12.22 -6.54 -10.13
CA TRP A 38 -12.62 -7.31 -11.30
C TRP A 38 -13.76 -8.28 -10.99
N TYR A 39 -13.81 -8.81 -9.77
CA TYR A 39 -14.80 -9.78 -9.34
C TYR A 39 -15.76 -9.20 -8.29
N PRO A 40 -17.02 -9.68 -8.23
CA PRO A 40 -17.95 -9.30 -7.17
C PRO A 40 -17.48 -9.70 -5.77
N SER A 41 -16.60 -10.69 -5.67
CA SER A 41 -15.94 -11.14 -4.44
C SER A 41 -14.84 -10.21 -3.95
N ASP A 42 -14.31 -9.35 -4.81
CA ASP A 42 -13.25 -8.43 -4.44
C ASP A 42 -13.76 -7.42 -3.41
N MET A 43 -12.95 -7.21 -2.38
CA MET A 43 -13.27 -6.39 -1.23
C MET A 43 -13.36 -4.91 -1.63
N THR A 44 -14.37 -4.21 -1.14
CA THR A 44 -14.49 -2.75 -1.28
C THR A 44 -13.50 -2.02 -0.36
N ASP A 45 -13.23 -0.74 -0.62
CA ASP A 45 -12.32 0.05 0.23
C ASP A 45 -12.81 0.18 1.68
N ALA A 46 -14.14 0.20 1.87
CA ALA A 46 -14.77 0.27 3.19
C ALA A 46 -14.57 -1.05 3.98
N GLU A 47 -14.77 -2.19 3.32
CA GLU A 47 -14.51 -3.50 3.91
C GLU A 47 -13.02 -3.68 4.19
N TRP A 48 -12.16 -3.26 3.25
CA TRP A 48 -10.71 -3.29 3.41
C TRP A 48 -10.24 -2.49 4.63
N THR A 49 -10.81 -1.31 4.85
CA THR A 49 -10.50 -0.46 6.01
C THR A 49 -10.80 -1.18 7.34
N SER A 50 -11.82 -2.04 7.36
CA SER A 50 -12.24 -2.81 8.52
C SER A 50 -11.36 -4.06 8.75
N VAL A 51 -10.91 -4.71 7.67
CA VAL A 51 -10.08 -5.92 7.72
C VAL A 51 -8.60 -5.60 7.98
N ARG A 52 -8.08 -4.52 7.39
CA ARG A 52 -6.66 -4.11 7.50
C ARG A 52 -6.08 -4.16 8.93
N PRO A 53 -6.72 -3.59 9.98
CA PRO A 53 -6.14 -3.62 11.33
C PRO A 53 -6.10 -5.00 11.97
N LEU A 54 -6.83 -5.99 11.43
CA LEU A 54 -6.83 -7.36 11.92
C LEU A 54 -5.67 -8.19 11.37
N LEU A 55 -4.96 -7.67 10.36
CA LEU A 55 -3.87 -8.38 9.71
C LEU A 55 -2.63 -8.39 10.62
N PRO A 56 -1.89 -9.51 10.65
CA PRO A 56 -0.70 -9.60 11.47
C PRO A 56 0.36 -8.61 10.98
N VAL A 57 1.08 -8.02 11.93
CA VAL A 57 2.23 -7.17 11.61
C VAL A 57 3.30 -8.03 10.92
N PRO A 58 3.82 -7.62 9.76
CA PRO A 58 4.83 -8.38 9.04
C PRO A 58 6.10 -8.58 9.88
N ALA A 59 6.70 -9.77 9.79
CA ALA A 59 7.90 -10.11 10.57
C ALA A 59 9.11 -9.22 10.25
N TRP A 60 9.25 -8.79 8.99
CA TRP A 60 10.32 -7.89 8.56
C TRP A 60 10.22 -6.51 9.22
N LEU A 61 9.00 -6.03 9.51
CA LEU A 61 8.79 -4.76 10.22
C LEU A 61 9.19 -4.85 11.70
N GLN A 62 9.17 -6.06 12.27
CA GLN A 62 9.57 -6.32 13.66
C GLN A 62 11.09 -6.52 13.82
N GLY A 63 11.89 -6.29 12.76
CA GLY A 63 13.33 -6.52 12.80
C GLY A 63 13.73 -7.99 12.93
N ARG A 64 12.80 -8.93 12.67
CA ARG A 64 13.04 -10.38 12.76
C ARG A 64 13.70 -10.95 11.50
N GLY A 65 14.13 -10.10 10.57
CA GLY A 65 14.62 -10.48 9.25
C GLY A 65 13.50 -10.91 8.30
N GLY A 66 13.88 -11.32 7.08
CA GLY A 66 12.95 -11.75 6.03
C GLY A 66 12.85 -10.77 4.86
N GLN A 67 12.24 -11.23 3.76
CA GLN A 67 11.99 -10.40 2.59
C GLN A 67 10.82 -9.44 2.87
N PRO A 68 10.96 -8.14 2.54
CA PRO A 68 9.84 -7.21 2.58
C PRO A 68 8.69 -7.68 1.68
N GLU A 69 7.46 -7.42 2.10
CA GLU A 69 6.28 -7.80 1.33
C GLU A 69 6.21 -7.02 0.02
N GLY A 70 6.36 -7.71 -1.11
CA GLY A 70 6.25 -7.10 -2.45
C GLY A 70 4.81 -6.81 -2.87
N TYR A 71 3.82 -7.44 -2.25
CA TYR A 71 2.40 -7.23 -2.58
C TYR A 71 1.66 -6.58 -1.41
N CYS A 72 0.63 -5.79 -1.71
CA CYS A 72 -0.27 -5.31 -0.67
C CYS A 72 -1.14 -6.47 -0.16
N HIS A 73 -1.43 -6.47 1.15
CA HIS A 73 -2.27 -7.52 1.75
C HIS A 73 -3.67 -7.61 1.13
N ARG A 74 -4.20 -6.50 0.59
CA ARG A 74 -5.49 -6.50 -0.11
C ARG A 74 -5.45 -7.36 -1.37
N GLN A 75 -4.44 -7.15 -2.22
CA GLN A 75 -4.24 -7.95 -3.42
C GLN A 75 -4.10 -9.43 -3.07
N MET A 76 -3.34 -9.74 -2.01
CA MET A 76 -3.16 -11.12 -1.57
C MET A 76 -4.49 -11.75 -1.11
N LEU A 77 -5.30 -11.03 -0.34
CA LEU A 77 -6.60 -11.52 0.15
C LEU A 77 -7.65 -11.63 -0.95
N ASP A 78 -7.75 -10.62 -1.83
CA ASP A 78 -8.68 -10.66 -2.96
C ASP A 78 -8.35 -11.83 -3.90
N GLN A 79 -7.06 -12.15 -4.09
CA GLN A 79 -6.62 -13.33 -4.84
C GLN A 79 -7.02 -14.63 -4.13
N CYS A 80 -6.87 -14.74 -2.81
CA CYS A 80 -7.30 -15.93 -2.07
C CYS A 80 -8.81 -16.18 -2.11
N HIS A 81 -9.63 -15.15 -2.36
CA HIS A 81 -11.08 -15.26 -2.44
C HIS A 81 -11.58 -15.82 -3.80
N GLU A 82 -10.69 -16.24 -4.70
CA GLU A 82 -11.03 -16.72 -6.06
C GLU A 82 -11.47 -18.20 -6.17
N VAL A 83 -11.85 -18.85 -5.06
CA VAL A 83 -12.25 -20.28 -5.03
C VAL A 83 -13.61 -20.59 -5.65
#